data_AF-A0A3Q0GHJ5-F1
#
_entry.id   AF-A0A3Q0GHJ5-F1
#
_cell.length_a   1.000
_cell.length_b   1.000
_cell.length_c   1.000
_cell.angle_alpha   90.00
_cell.angle_beta   90.00
_cell.angle_gamma   90.00
#
_symmetry.space_group_name_H-M   'P 1'
#
loop_
_entity.id
_entity.type
_entity.pdbx_description
1 polymer ?
#
loop_
_entity_poly.entity_id
_entity_poly.type
_entity_poly.pdbx_seq_one_letter_code
_entity_poly.pdbx_strand_id
1 'polypeptide(L)'
;MLSNIDDFDEKPYAASPKFTPYEQTLIGKPTIQSSMQNGSKLIVLVQDPFIPSTFPNESLKSIRDIFKDDLEYVLYYWKDKSSGKKNAKTKSNQFEIDVDKEENYCFFVQATVPSRTENRNSLESKVACTSISRNILHEYRIDLFVIIGAAVLVIIIIIIVVSVVIYKCKKEKAETVKEKTPLNDV
;
A
#
# COMPACT_ATOMS: atom_id res chain seq x y z
N MET A 1 -1.91 -58.12 62.07
CA MET A 1 -0.83 -57.14 62.29
C MET A 1 0.13 -57.19 61.12
N LEU A 2 0.21 -56.10 60.36
CA LEU A 2 1.43 -55.47 59.85
C LEU A 2 0.99 -54.46 58.79
N SER A 3 0.69 -53.26 59.30
CA SER A 3 0.77 -52.01 58.58
C SER A 3 2.14 -51.91 57.93
N ASN A 4 2.20 -51.87 56.59
CA ASN A 4 3.37 -51.36 55.91
C ASN A 4 3.02 -49.99 55.33
N ILE A 5 3.78 -49.06 55.87
CA ILE A 5 3.87 -47.63 55.62
C ILE A 5 4.24 -47.40 54.16
N ASP A 6 3.43 -46.60 53.47
CA ASP A 6 3.89 -45.75 52.37
C ASP A 6 3.13 -44.43 52.49
N ASP A 7 3.41 -43.71 53.57
CA ASP A 7 2.98 -42.32 53.73
C ASP A 7 4.01 -41.46 52.97
N PHE A 8 3.84 -41.41 51.64
CA PHE A 8 4.45 -40.35 50.86
C PHE A 8 3.66 -39.08 51.18
N ASP A 9 4.22 -38.22 52.03
CA ASP A 9 3.78 -36.83 52.26
C ASP A 9 3.67 -36.11 50.89
N GLU A 10 2.53 -36.26 50.21
CA GLU A 10 2.28 -35.64 48.91
C GLU A 10 2.11 -34.14 49.14
N LYS A 11 2.99 -33.34 48.52
CA LYS A 11 2.96 -31.89 48.69
C LYS A 11 1.61 -31.34 48.27
N PRO A 12 1.09 -30.28 48.94
CA PRO A 12 -0.15 -29.64 48.54
C PRO A 12 -0.08 -29.25 47.05
N TYR A 13 -1.02 -29.79 46.26
CA TYR A 13 -1.18 -29.44 44.86
C TYR A 13 -2.56 -28.86 44.62
N ALA A 14 -2.68 -28.08 43.55
CA ALA A 14 -3.95 -27.61 43.03
C ALA A 14 -4.06 -28.05 41.57
N ALA A 15 -5.22 -28.57 41.19
CA ALA A 15 -5.50 -28.92 39.81
C ALA A 15 -5.69 -27.65 38.98
N SER A 16 -5.11 -27.61 37.78
CA SER A 16 -5.44 -26.58 36.80
C SER A 16 -6.83 -26.84 36.20
N PRO A 17 -7.49 -25.79 35.69
CA PRO A 17 -8.67 -25.96 34.86
C PRO A 17 -8.37 -26.85 33.65
N LYS A 18 -9.39 -27.55 33.15
CA LYS A 18 -9.30 -28.26 31.87
C LYS A 18 -9.00 -27.27 30.76
N PHE A 19 -8.07 -27.63 29.88
CA PHE A 19 -7.70 -26.83 28.72
C PHE A 19 -7.85 -27.67 27.45
N THR A 20 -8.69 -27.22 26.52
CA THR A 20 -8.90 -27.81 25.19
C THR A 20 -8.15 -26.94 24.16
N PRO A 21 -6.95 -27.33 23.71
CA PRO A 21 -6.11 -26.47 22.88
C PRO A 21 -6.79 -26.00 21.58
N TYR A 22 -7.54 -26.89 20.91
CA TYR A 22 -8.23 -26.56 19.66
C TYR A 22 -9.30 -25.48 19.82
N GLU A 23 -9.88 -25.33 21.00
CA GLU A 23 -10.95 -24.34 21.26
C GLU A 23 -10.40 -23.08 21.93
N GLN A 24 -9.46 -23.24 22.85
CA GLN A 24 -9.07 -22.17 23.77
C GLN A 24 -7.74 -21.50 23.41
N THR A 25 -6.89 -22.08 22.55
CA THR A 25 -5.62 -21.44 22.19
C THR A 25 -5.85 -20.14 21.42
N LEU A 26 -5.09 -19.09 21.78
CA LEU A 26 -5.15 -17.81 21.08
C LEU A 26 -4.54 -17.94 19.68
N ILE A 27 -5.22 -17.35 18.70
CA ILE A 27 -4.70 -17.31 17.32
C ILE A 27 -3.66 -16.20 17.22
N GLY A 28 -2.47 -16.54 16.74
CA GLY A 28 -1.38 -15.59 16.54
C GLY A 28 -1.75 -14.46 15.58
N LYS A 29 -1.07 -13.32 15.71
CA LYS A 29 -1.25 -12.16 14.82
C LYS A 29 -0.81 -12.54 13.39
N PRO A 30 -1.69 -12.41 12.37
CA PRO A 30 -1.34 -12.71 10.99
C PRO A 30 -0.40 -11.66 10.40
N THR A 31 0.35 -12.08 9.39
CA THR A 31 1.29 -11.24 8.64
C THR A 31 0.88 -11.14 7.18
N ILE A 32 0.84 -9.92 6.65
CA ILE A 32 0.67 -9.69 5.23
C ILE A 32 2.01 -10.00 4.56
N GLN A 33 2.06 -11.01 3.70
CA GLN A 33 3.26 -11.43 2.99
C GLN A 33 3.57 -10.47 1.84
N SER A 34 2.56 -10.16 1.04
CA SER A 34 2.66 -9.24 -0.09
C SER A 34 1.28 -8.70 -0.46
N SER A 35 1.29 -7.59 -1.19
CA SER A 35 0.08 -6.99 -1.73
C SER A 35 0.39 -6.29 -3.04
N MET A 36 -0.50 -6.43 -4.02
CA MET A 36 -0.37 -5.81 -5.33
C MET A 36 -1.72 -5.27 -5.78
N GLN A 37 -1.73 -4.03 -6.25
CA GLN A 37 -2.90 -3.45 -6.90
C GLN A 37 -2.65 -3.40 -8.41
N ASN A 38 -3.47 -4.10 -9.18
CA ASN A 38 -3.44 -4.10 -10.64
C ASN A 38 -4.74 -3.51 -11.18
N GLY A 39 -4.70 -2.24 -11.58
CA GLY A 39 -5.88 -1.51 -12.03
C GLY A 39 -6.96 -1.44 -10.95
N SER A 40 -8.08 -2.13 -11.17
CA SER A 40 -9.22 -2.18 -10.26
C SER A 40 -9.24 -3.41 -9.35
N LYS A 41 -8.14 -4.16 -9.25
CA LYS A 41 -8.05 -5.34 -8.38
C LYS A 41 -6.91 -5.19 -7.38
N LEU A 42 -7.20 -5.45 -6.11
CA LEU A 42 -6.22 -5.56 -5.05
C LEU A 42 -6.08 -7.02 -4.63
N ILE A 43 -4.87 -7.54 -4.78
CA ILE A 43 -4.49 -8.88 -4.37
C ILE A 43 -3.67 -8.77 -3.08
N VAL A 44 -4.10 -9.48 -2.04
CA VAL A 44 -3.39 -9.52 -0.74
C VAL A 44 -3.11 -10.96 -0.38
N LEU A 45 -1.84 -11.26 -0.11
CA LEU A 45 -1.38 -12.58 0.30
C LEU A 45 -1.03 -12.57 1.78
N VAL A 46 -1.60 -13.51 2.54
CA VAL A 46 -1.37 -13.68 3.97
C VAL A 46 -0.41 -14.84 4.20
N GLN A 47 0.58 -14.64 5.07
CA GLN A 47 1.48 -15.70 5.50
C GLN A 47 0.85 -16.50 6.62
N ASP A 48 0.74 -17.82 6.45
CA ASP A 48 0.35 -18.69 7.56
C ASP A 48 1.49 -18.81 8.58
N PRO A 49 1.26 -18.49 9.86
CA PRO A 49 2.26 -18.71 10.89
C PRO A 49 2.48 -20.21 11.11
N PHE A 50 3.76 -20.57 11.32
CA PHE A 50 4.14 -21.90 11.76
C PHE A 50 3.91 -22.06 13.26
N ILE A 51 3.47 -23.25 13.65
CA ILE A 51 3.25 -23.59 15.05
C ILE A 51 4.56 -24.18 15.59
N PRO A 52 5.06 -23.68 16.73
CA PRO A 52 6.19 -24.27 17.43
C PRO A 52 5.73 -25.56 18.12
N SER A 53 5.52 -26.62 17.36
CA SER A 53 5.24 -27.96 17.88
C SER A 53 6.14 -28.95 17.16
N THR A 54 6.94 -29.67 17.95
CA THR A 54 7.68 -30.85 17.52
C THR A 54 6.68 -31.98 17.28
N PHE A 55 6.12 -32.04 16.08
CA PHE A 55 5.45 -33.25 15.63
C PHE A 55 6.48 -34.38 15.56
N PRO A 56 6.09 -35.65 15.76
CA PRO A 56 6.99 -36.80 15.70
C PRO A 56 7.82 -36.90 14.42
N ASN A 57 7.38 -36.20 13.36
CA ASN A 57 7.96 -36.22 12.03
C ASN A 57 8.83 -34.98 11.72
N GLU A 58 9.19 -34.18 12.74
CA GLU A 58 10.04 -32.97 12.66
C GLU A 58 9.57 -31.86 11.69
N SER A 59 8.39 -31.99 11.08
CA SER A 59 7.84 -30.99 10.18
C SER A 59 7.13 -29.88 10.95
N LEU A 60 7.49 -28.63 10.65
CA LEU A 60 6.75 -27.46 11.08
C LEU A 60 5.39 -27.44 10.36
N LYS A 61 4.28 -27.51 11.11
CA LYS A 61 2.95 -27.31 10.56
C LYS A 61 2.55 -25.85 10.65
N SER A 62 1.83 -25.39 9.64
CA SER A 62 1.16 -24.10 9.68
C SER A 62 -0.13 -24.17 10.50
N ILE A 63 -0.68 -23.02 10.89
CA ILE A 63 -2.03 -22.97 11.50
C ILE A 63 -3.11 -23.54 10.59
N ARG A 64 -2.93 -23.44 9.27
CA ARG A 64 -3.86 -23.96 8.27
C ARG A 64 -3.92 -25.48 8.30
N ASP A 65 -2.80 -26.16 8.57
CA ASP A 65 -2.76 -27.61 8.66
C ASP A 65 -3.53 -28.16 9.87
N ILE A 66 -3.72 -27.32 10.91
CA ILE A 66 -4.49 -27.66 12.11
C ILE A 66 -5.97 -27.35 11.93
N PHE A 67 -6.30 -26.10 11.60
CA PHE A 67 -7.69 -25.64 11.52
C PHE A 67 -8.37 -25.94 10.19
N LYS A 68 -7.60 -26.17 9.11
CA LYS A 68 -8.10 -26.51 7.77
C LYS A 68 -9.19 -25.53 7.32
N ASP A 69 -10.40 -26.04 7.07
CA ASP A 69 -11.56 -25.30 6.60
C ASP A 69 -12.27 -24.47 7.68
N ASP A 70 -11.89 -24.65 8.94
CA ASP A 70 -12.37 -23.85 10.07
C ASP A 70 -11.64 -22.51 10.17
N LEU A 71 -10.47 -22.36 9.56
CA LEU A 71 -9.73 -21.09 9.55
C LEU A 71 -10.19 -20.22 8.38
N GLU A 72 -10.56 -18.99 8.69
CA GLU A 72 -10.80 -17.93 7.71
C GLU A 72 -9.89 -16.74 8.00
N TYR A 73 -9.54 -15.99 6.95
CA TYR A 73 -9.00 -14.66 7.10
C TYR A 73 -10.07 -13.62 6.75
N VAL A 74 -10.07 -12.53 7.50
CA VAL A 74 -10.87 -11.33 7.23
C VAL A 74 -9.92 -10.20 6.87
N LEU A 75 -10.05 -9.66 5.66
CA LEU A 75 -9.36 -8.47 5.21
C LEU A 75 -10.25 -7.26 5.48
N TYR A 76 -9.75 -6.30 6.25
CA TYR A 76 -10.38 -5.01 6.44
C TYR A 76 -9.63 -3.98 5.62
N TYR A 77 -10.33 -3.23 4.77
CA TYR A 77 -9.71 -2.31 3.83
C TYR A 77 -10.53 -1.02 3.68
N TRP A 78 -9.84 0.08 3.42
CA TRP A 78 -10.43 1.39 3.22
C TRP A 78 -9.56 2.22 2.27
N LYS A 79 -10.16 3.23 1.65
CA LYS A 79 -9.39 4.22 0.88
C LYS A 79 -8.59 5.08 1.85
N ASP A 80 -7.35 5.40 1.53
CA ASP A 80 -6.42 6.15 2.39
C ASP A 80 -7.02 7.46 2.96
N LYS A 81 -7.89 8.13 2.18
CA LYS A 81 -8.56 9.39 2.57
C LYS A 81 -10.04 9.24 2.96
N SER A 82 -10.50 8.03 3.28
CA SER A 82 -11.89 7.74 3.63
C SER A 82 -12.02 7.11 5.01
N SER A 83 -13.12 7.40 5.70
CA SER A 83 -13.51 6.76 6.96
C SER A 83 -14.24 5.43 6.76
N GLY A 84 -14.68 5.10 5.53
CA GLY A 84 -15.47 3.91 5.24
C GLY A 84 -14.62 2.64 5.15
N LYS A 85 -14.62 1.83 6.21
CA LYS A 85 -13.98 0.51 6.25
C LYS A 85 -14.90 -0.57 5.68
N LYS A 86 -14.41 -1.28 4.67
CA LYS A 86 -15.03 -2.47 4.09
C LYS A 86 -14.31 -3.73 4.60
N ASN A 87 -14.95 -4.88 4.46
CA ASN A 87 -14.31 -6.16 4.75
C ASN A 87 -14.58 -7.20 3.66
N ALA A 88 -13.68 -8.19 3.57
CA ALA A 88 -13.81 -9.38 2.74
C ALA A 88 -13.31 -10.59 3.53
N LYS A 89 -13.83 -11.78 3.22
CA LYS A 89 -13.43 -13.03 3.88
C LYS A 89 -12.92 -14.03 2.87
N THR A 90 -11.97 -14.87 3.29
CA THR A 90 -11.48 -15.99 2.49
C THR A 90 -11.09 -17.15 3.39
N LYS A 91 -11.32 -18.37 2.90
CA LYS A 91 -10.79 -19.60 3.51
C LYS A 91 -9.38 -19.95 3.02
N SER A 92 -8.90 -19.29 1.97
CA SER A 92 -7.53 -19.43 1.49
C SER A 92 -6.62 -18.40 2.17
N ASN A 93 -5.40 -18.23 1.66
CA ASN A 93 -4.46 -17.21 2.13
C ASN A 93 -4.45 -15.97 1.23
N GLN A 94 -5.29 -15.94 0.20
CA GLN A 94 -5.29 -14.90 -0.81
C GLN A 94 -6.65 -14.23 -0.86
N PHE A 95 -6.59 -12.90 -0.89
CA PHE A 95 -7.72 -12.05 -1.24
C PHE A 95 -7.53 -11.52 -2.65
N GLU A 96 -8.61 -11.48 -3.40
CA GLU A 96 -8.72 -10.74 -4.66
C GLU A 96 -10.00 -9.93 -4.56
N ILE A 97 -9.87 -8.61 -4.38
CA ILE A 97 -11.00 -7.71 -4.17
C ILE A 97 -11.01 -6.59 -5.20
N ASP A 98 -12.21 -6.19 -5.62
CA ASP A 98 -12.38 -5.05 -6.52
C ASP A 98 -12.22 -3.74 -5.76
N VAL A 99 -11.40 -2.85 -6.33
CA VAL A 99 -11.05 -1.54 -5.81
C VAL A 99 -11.12 -0.50 -6.91
N ASP A 100 -11.31 0.76 -6.54
CA ASP A 100 -11.26 1.86 -7.51
C ASP A 100 -9.84 2.02 -8.07
N LYS A 101 -9.77 2.25 -9.38
CA LYS A 101 -8.50 2.56 -10.06
C LYS A 101 -7.93 3.88 -9.52
N GLU A 102 -6.61 4.01 -9.53
CA GLU A 102 -5.89 5.25 -9.18
C GLU A 102 -6.04 5.74 -7.72
N GLU A 103 -6.75 4.98 -6.88
CA GLU A 103 -6.88 5.27 -5.45
C GLU A 103 -6.01 4.35 -4.59
N ASN A 104 -5.39 4.93 -3.57
CA ASN A 104 -4.62 4.18 -2.58
C ASN A 104 -5.54 3.56 -1.53
N TYR A 105 -5.23 2.33 -1.13
CA TYR A 105 -5.98 1.58 -0.12
C TYR A 105 -5.07 1.18 1.02
N CYS A 106 -5.56 1.31 2.24
CA CYS A 106 -4.94 0.75 3.43
C CYS A 106 -5.78 -0.41 3.95
N PHE A 107 -5.10 -1.41 4.52
CA PHE A 107 -5.75 -2.63 4.97
C PHE A 107 -4.96 -3.35 6.05
N PHE A 108 -5.66 -4.16 6.82
CA PHE A 108 -5.08 -5.16 7.72
C PHE A 108 -5.90 -6.45 7.63
N VAL A 109 -5.29 -7.54 8.09
CA VAL A 109 -5.92 -8.87 8.11
C VAL A 109 -6.06 -9.38 9.54
N GLN A 110 -7.08 -10.22 9.75
CA GLN A 110 -7.35 -10.91 11.00
C GLN A 110 -7.70 -12.37 10.70
N ALA A 111 -7.14 -13.32 11.45
CA ALA A 111 -7.54 -14.71 11.40
C ALA A 111 -8.78 -14.93 12.27
N THR A 112 -9.70 -15.78 11.84
CA THR A 112 -10.88 -16.15 12.60
C THR A 112 -11.16 -17.65 12.46
N VAL A 113 -11.64 -18.27 13.53
CA VAL A 113 -12.16 -19.64 13.54
C VAL A 113 -13.64 -19.56 13.88
N PRO A 114 -14.55 -19.42 12.90
CA PRO A 114 -15.94 -19.04 13.14
C PRO A 114 -16.73 -19.95 14.05
N SER A 115 -16.33 -21.23 14.14
CA SER A 115 -16.94 -22.25 15.00
C SER A 115 -16.71 -22.01 16.49
N ARG A 116 -15.69 -21.22 16.88
CA ARG A 116 -15.39 -20.91 18.28
C ARG A 116 -16.31 -19.84 18.85
N THR A 117 -16.67 -20.01 20.12
CA THR A 117 -17.39 -19.01 20.93
C THR A 117 -16.45 -17.99 21.57
N GLU A 118 -15.34 -18.44 22.14
CA GLU A 118 -14.27 -17.63 22.73
C GLU A 118 -12.99 -17.72 21.88
N ASN A 119 -12.08 -16.74 22.00
CA ASN A 119 -10.80 -16.74 21.28
C ASN A 119 -10.95 -17.01 19.76
N ARG A 120 -12.07 -16.53 19.23
CA ARG A 120 -12.50 -16.72 17.84
C ARG A 120 -11.60 -15.98 16.86
N ASN A 121 -11.17 -14.78 17.20
CA ASN A 121 -10.41 -13.89 16.33
C ASN A 121 -8.99 -13.70 16.86
N SER A 122 -8.03 -13.56 15.95
CA SER A 122 -6.68 -13.11 16.29
C SER A 122 -6.62 -11.61 16.56
N LEU A 123 -5.46 -11.12 16.99
CA LEU A 123 -5.13 -9.70 16.86
C LEU A 123 -5.07 -9.29 15.38
N GLU A 124 -5.24 -7.99 15.13
CA GLU A 124 -5.10 -7.41 13.78
C GLU A 124 -3.64 -7.41 13.33
N SER A 125 -3.39 -7.63 12.03
CA SER A 125 -2.06 -7.49 11.43
C SER A 125 -1.54 -6.06 11.53
N LYS A 126 -0.29 -5.82 11.11
CA LYS A 126 0.12 -4.44 10.82
C LYS A 126 -0.69 -3.93 9.63
N VAL A 127 -1.02 -2.64 9.64
CA VAL A 127 -1.65 -1.98 8.50
C VAL A 127 -0.63 -1.88 7.37
N ALA A 128 -1.02 -2.29 6.17
CA ALA A 128 -0.29 -2.08 4.93
C ALA A 128 -1.11 -1.16 4.03
N CYS A 129 -0.44 -0.34 3.22
CA CYS A 129 -1.10 0.55 2.28
C CYS A 129 -0.51 0.34 0.89
N THR A 130 -1.36 0.41 -0.14
CA THR A 130 -0.90 0.50 -1.51
C THR A 130 -0.32 1.89 -1.74
N SER A 131 0.87 1.91 -2.31
CA SER A 131 1.34 3.09 -3.04
C SER A 131 1.08 2.77 -4.50
N ILE A 132 -0.03 3.24 -5.06
CA ILE A 132 -0.03 3.44 -6.50
C ILE A 132 1.08 4.46 -6.71
N SER A 133 2.16 4.03 -7.35
CA SER A 133 3.11 4.95 -7.95
C SER A 133 2.27 5.75 -8.95
N ARG A 134 1.65 6.84 -8.48
CA ARG A 134 1.20 7.91 -9.36
C ARG A 134 2.43 8.17 -10.18
N ASN A 135 2.36 7.77 -11.45
CA ASN A 135 3.48 7.75 -12.33
C ASN A 135 4.24 9.05 -12.13
N ILE A 136 5.43 8.99 -11.52
CA ILE A 136 6.32 10.14 -11.37
C ILE A 136 6.53 10.78 -12.75
N LEU A 137 6.36 9.99 -13.82
CA LEU A 137 6.29 10.40 -15.22
C LEU A 137 5.13 11.33 -15.61
N HIS A 138 3.94 11.29 -14.98
CA HIS A 138 2.84 12.18 -15.38
C HIS A 138 3.04 13.59 -14.83
N GLU A 139 3.53 13.71 -13.60
CA GLU A 139 3.89 14.99 -12.99
C GLU A 139 5.10 15.60 -13.71
N TYR A 140 6.16 14.80 -13.96
CA TYR A 140 7.31 15.26 -14.76
C TYR A 140 6.97 15.60 -16.22
N ARG A 141 6.02 14.90 -16.85
CA ARG A 141 5.62 15.21 -18.23
C ARG A 141 4.95 16.58 -18.31
N ILE A 142 4.04 16.87 -17.39
CA ILE A 142 3.36 18.18 -17.36
C ILE A 142 4.40 19.28 -17.12
N ASP A 143 5.29 19.10 -16.15
CA ASP A 143 6.34 20.08 -15.86
C ASP A 143 7.27 20.31 -17.05
N LEU A 144 7.65 19.24 -17.77
CA LEU A 144 8.49 19.37 -18.97
C LEU A 144 7.78 20.14 -20.10
N PHE A 145 6.48 19.90 -20.33
CA PHE A 145 5.71 20.63 -21.33
C PHE A 145 5.54 22.11 -20.96
N VAL A 146 5.37 22.44 -19.68
CA VAL A 146 5.30 23.82 -19.19
C VAL A 146 6.64 24.54 -19.38
N ILE A 147 7.75 23.89 -19.05
CA ILE A 147 9.10 24.46 -19.22
C ILE A 147 9.41 24.71 -20.70
N ILE A 148 9.12 23.75 -21.57
CA ILE A 148 9.33 23.90 -23.03
C ILE A 148 8.45 25.03 -23.58
N GLY A 149 7.17 25.08 -23.17
CA GLY A 149 6.24 26.12 -23.58
C GLY A 149 6.72 27.53 -23.19
N ALA A 150 7.17 27.70 -21.95
CA ALA A 150 7.70 28.97 -21.46
C ALA A 150 8.97 29.41 -22.23
N ALA A 151 9.89 28.50 -22.50
CA ALA A 151 11.11 28.78 -23.25
C ALA A 151 10.81 29.28 -24.68
N VAL A 152 9.88 28.62 -25.38
CA VAL A 152 9.46 29.04 -26.73
C VAL A 152 8.82 30.43 -26.72
N LEU A 153 8.00 30.73 -25.71
CA LEU A 153 7.35 32.03 -25.56
C LEU A 153 8.37 33.16 -25.38
N VAL A 154 9.41 32.95 -24.58
CA VAL A 154 10.50 33.91 -24.37
C VAL A 154 11.27 34.16 -25.68
N ILE A 155 11.57 33.10 -26.44
CA ILE A 155 12.28 33.23 -27.73
C ILE A 155 11.46 34.07 -28.71
N ILE A 156 10.15 33.85 -28.80
CA ILE A 156 9.25 34.63 -29.67
C ILE A 156 9.26 36.11 -29.28
N ILE A 157 9.20 36.42 -27.98
CA ILE A 157 9.25 37.81 -27.50
C ILE A 157 10.57 38.49 -27.90
N ILE A 158 11.70 37.79 -27.76
CA ILE A 158 13.02 38.32 -28.16
C ILE A 158 13.05 38.62 -29.66
N ILE A 159 12.53 37.72 -30.50
CA ILE A 159 12.48 37.93 -31.96
C ILE A 159 11.65 39.17 -32.31
N ILE A 160 10.51 39.37 -31.65
CA ILE A 160 9.65 40.54 -31.86
C ILE A 160 10.40 41.81 -31.47
N VAL A 161 11.02 41.85 -30.29
CA VAL A 161 11.77 43.02 -29.81
C VAL A 161 12.91 43.37 -30.77
N VAL A 162 13.73 42.38 -31.16
CA VAL A 162 14.82 42.58 -32.11
C VAL A 162 14.29 43.08 -33.47
N SER A 163 13.19 42.52 -33.96
CA SER A 163 12.57 42.95 -35.21
C SER A 163 12.09 44.40 -35.14
N VAL A 164 11.47 44.80 -34.03
CA VAL A 164 11.01 46.18 -33.81
C VAL A 164 12.19 47.14 -33.70
N VAL A 165 13.25 46.77 -32.98
CA VAL A 165 14.47 47.58 -32.85
C VAL A 165 15.13 47.77 -34.22
N ILE A 166 15.32 46.69 -34.99
CA ILE A 166 15.89 46.78 -36.34
C ILE A 166 15.01 47.64 -37.26
N TYR A 167 13.69 47.48 -37.19
CA TYR A 167 12.75 48.28 -37.98
C TYR A 167 12.83 49.77 -37.64
N LYS A 168 12.87 50.11 -36.34
CA LYS A 168 13.03 51.50 -35.86
C LYS A 168 14.39 52.08 -36.24
N CYS A 169 15.48 51.35 -36.03
CA CYS A 169 16.83 51.77 -36.43
C CYS A 169 16.96 51.93 -37.96
N LYS A 170 16.28 51.10 -38.76
CA LYS A 170 16.24 51.27 -40.23
C LYS A 170 15.42 52.49 -40.63
N LYS A 171 14.32 52.78 -39.94
CA LYS A 171 13.47 53.95 -40.20
C LYS A 171 14.23 55.26 -39.93
N GLU A 172 14.92 55.37 -38.79
CA GLU A 172 15.74 56.55 -38.46
C GLU A 172 16.90 56.76 -39.46
N LYS A 173 17.52 55.67 -39.94
CA LYS A 173 18.53 55.74 -41.01
C LYS A 173 17.94 56.16 -42.36
N ALA A 174 16.69 55.80 -42.67
CA ALA A 174 16.02 56.22 -43.89
C ALA A 174 15.58 57.70 -43.84
N GLU A 175 15.22 58.22 -42.67
CA GLU A 175 14.86 59.63 -42.48
C GLU A 175 16.11 60.54 -42.53
N THR A 176 17.22 60.13 -41.91
CA THR A 176 18.51 60.86 -41.97
C THR A 176 19.18 60.85 -43.36
N VAL A 177 18.90 59.85 -44.21
CA VAL A 177 19.36 59.84 -45.62
C VAL A 177 18.53 60.78 -46.49
N LYS A 178 17.23 60.94 -46.20
CA LYS A 178 16.38 61.90 -46.94
C LYS A 178 16.77 63.36 -46.67
N GLU A 179 17.24 63.69 -45.47
CA GLU A 179 17.69 65.05 -45.11
C GLU A 179 19.05 65.44 -45.75
N LYS A 180 19.83 64.48 -46.27
CA LYS A 180 21.17 64.71 -46.85
C LYS A 180 21.21 64.71 -48.37
N THR A 181 20.07 64.77 -49.04
CA THR A 181 20.02 64.90 -50.51
C THR A 181 19.95 66.38 -50.86
N PRO A 182 20.98 66.99 -51.47
CA PRO A 182 20.87 68.37 -51.93
C PRO A 182 19.83 68.45 -53.06
N LEU A 183 18.94 69.45 -52.99
CA LEU A 183 18.15 69.86 -54.14
C LEU A 183 19.13 70.29 -55.24
N ASN A 184 19.24 69.48 -56.29
CA ASN A 184 19.60 70.01 -57.60
C ASN A 184 18.35 70.68 -58.14
N ASP A 185 18.42 71.99 -58.37
CA ASP A 185 17.56 72.61 -59.37
C ASP A 185 18.36 73.65 -60.16
N VAL A 186 17.94 73.77 -61.42
CA VAL A 186 18.56 74.30 -62.64
C VAL A 186 18.89 75.79 -62.61
#